data_AF-A0A966S979-F1
#
_entry.id   AF-A0A966S979-F1
#
_cell.length_a   1.000
_cell.length_b   1.000
_cell.length_c   1.000
_cell.angle_alpha   90.00
_cell.angle_beta   90.00
_cell.angle_gamma   90.00
#
_symmetry.space_group_name_H-M   'P 1'
#
loop_
_entity.id
_entity.type
_entity.pdbx_description
1 polymer ?
#
loop_
_entity_poly.entity_id
_entity_poly.type
_entity_poly.pdbx_seq_one_letter_code
_entity_poly.pdbx_strand_id
1 'polypeptide(L)'
;MNCSLGKRRTSSAFTLVEIMIVVAVIGIMMSIALPNFVKARTTAQQKACIQNLALLDKTKQQWGFENSKPSTARPRIAEIQVYFGGTRMPTCPSRGTYTLQRLDRNPTCTCAALGHTL
;
A
#
# COMPACT_ATOMS: atom_id res chain seq x y z
N MET A 1 -39.37 -58.34 4.19
CA MET A 1 -39.41 -56.94 3.72
C MET A 1 -38.62 -56.12 4.73
N ASN A 2 -37.48 -55.58 4.28
CA ASN A 2 -36.39 -55.08 5.12
C ASN A 2 -36.72 -53.70 5.69
N CYS A 3 -36.62 -53.55 7.01
CA CYS A 3 -36.74 -52.25 7.67
C CYS A 3 -35.34 -51.63 7.77
N SER A 4 -35.06 -50.63 6.94
CA SER A 4 -33.79 -49.90 6.92
C SER A 4 -33.75 -48.84 8.03
N LEU A 5 -32.85 -48.99 9.00
CA LEU A 5 -32.56 -48.02 10.05
C LEU A 5 -31.95 -46.74 9.46
N GLY A 6 -32.74 -45.65 9.45
CA GLY A 6 -32.29 -44.31 9.09
C GLY A 6 -31.22 -43.81 10.06
N LYS A 7 -30.00 -43.58 9.56
CA LYS A 7 -28.87 -43.00 10.29
C LYS A 7 -29.20 -41.56 10.67
N ARG A 8 -29.59 -41.30 11.94
CA ARG A 8 -29.78 -39.94 12.47
C ARG A 8 -28.46 -39.19 12.34
N ARG A 9 -28.41 -38.13 11.52
CA ARG A 9 -27.29 -37.19 11.56
C ARG A 9 -27.38 -36.43 12.87
N THR A 10 -26.39 -36.61 13.74
CA THR A 10 -26.21 -35.80 14.94
C THR A 10 -25.68 -34.44 14.51
N SER A 11 -26.58 -33.49 14.23
CA SER A 11 -26.21 -32.08 14.12
C SER A 11 -25.91 -31.56 15.54
N SER A 12 -24.64 -31.31 15.86
CA SER A 12 -24.29 -30.62 17.10
C SER A 12 -24.73 -29.17 16.97
N ALA A 13 -25.72 -28.76 17.76
CA ALA A 13 -26.04 -27.35 17.93
C ALA A 13 -24.99 -26.71 18.83
N PHE A 14 -24.32 -25.66 18.35
CA PHE A 14 -23.44 -24.82 19.17
C PHE A 14 -24.28 -24.20 20.30
N THR A 15 -23.78 -24.23 21.52
CA THR A 15 -24.45 -23.58 22.64
C THR A 15 -24.25 -22.06 22.55
N LEU A 16 -25.24 -21.26 22.98
CA LEU A 16 -25.10 -19.80 23.02
C LEU A 16 -23.91 -19.36 23.89
N VAL A 17 -23.64 -20.10 24.97
CA VAL A 17 -22.52 -19.86 25.89
C VAL A 17 -21.17 -20.02 25.20
N GLU A 18 -21.02 -21.03 24.36
CA GLU A 18 -19.79 -21.30 23.62
C GLU A 18 -19.45 -20.14 22.66
N ILE A 19 -20.45 -19.58 21.97
CA ILE A 19 -20.25 -18.40 21.12
C ILE A 19 -19.90 -17.16 21.94
N MET A 20 -20.52 -16.96 23.12
CA MET A 20 -20.23 -15.81 23.99
C MET A 20 -18.77 -15.79 24.46
N ILE A 21 -18.21 -16.93 24.85
CA ILE A 21 -16.81 -17.01 25.31
C ILE A 21 -15.85 -16.72 24.15
N VAL A 22 -16.16 -17.22 22.95
CA VAL A 22 -15.31 -17.01 21.76
C VAL A 22 -15.24 -15.52 21.39
N VAL A 23 -16.38 -14.81 21.33
CA VAL A 23 -16.37 -13.38 21.00
C VAL A 23 -15.71 -12.53 22.08
N ALA A 24 -15.81 -12.93 23.35
CA ALA A 24 -15.13 -12.26 24.46
C ALA A 24 -13.60 -12.32 24.30
N VAL A 25 -13.04 -13.50 24.00
CA VAL A 25 -11.58 -13.66 23.80
C VAL A 25 -11.10 -12.93 22.55
N ILE A 26 -11.87 -12.99 21.44
CA ILE A 26 -11.54 -12.24 20.21
C ILE A 26 -11.52 -10.73 20.48
N GLY A 27 -12.47 -10.21 21.28
CA GLY A 27 -12.52 -8.80 21.67
C GLY A 27 -11.25 -8.32 22.38
N ILE A 28 -10.75 -9.11 23.34
CA ILE A 28 -9.51 -8.81 24.07
C ILE A 28 -8.29 -8.83 23.14
N MET A 29 -8.24 -9.76 22.19
CA MET A 29 -7.15 -9.80 21.20
C MET A 29 -7.21 -8.60 20.23
N MET A 30 -8.40 -8.25 19.74
CA MET A 30 -8.59 -7.16 18.79
C MET A 30 -8.28 -5.78 19.38
N SER A 31 -8.51 -5.56 20.69
CA SER A 31 -8.25 -4.26 21.32
C SER A 31 -6.78 -3.84 21.24
N ILE A 32 -5.85 -4.79 21.21
CA ILE A 32 -4.41 -4.51 21.06
C ILE A 32 -3.98 -4.56 19.58
N ALA A 33 -4.55 -5.48 18.79
CA ALA A 33 -4.14 -5.69 17.41
C ALA A 33 -4.53 -4.53 16.48
N LEU A 34 -5.74 -3.98 16.61
CA LEU A 34 -6.27 -2.94 15.73
C LEU A 34 -5.45 -1.63 15.73
N PRO A 35 -5.13 -1.01 16.89
CA PRO A 35 -4.39 0.26 16.88
C PRO A 35 -2.98 0.10 16.30
N ASN A 36 -2.34 -1.05 16.54
CA ASN A 36 -1.03 -1.34 15.97
C ASN A 36 -1.12 -1.53 14.44
N PHE A 37 -2.15 -2.24 13.96
CA PHE A 37 -2.36 -2.43 12.53
C PHE A 37 -2.60 -1.11 11.78
N VAL A 38 -3.39 -0.19 12.36
CA VAL A 38 -3.63 1.13 11.74
C VAL A 38 -2.32 1.93 11.64
N LYS A 39 -1.52 1.98 12.71
CA LYS A 39 -0.21 2.67 12.71
C LYS A 39 0.78 2.04 11.73
N ALA A 40 0.82 0.71 11.68
CA ALA A 40 1.68 -0.02 10.75
C ALA A 40 1.28 0.26 9.29
N ARG A 41 -0.03 0.30 9.00
CA ARG A 41 -0.55 0.63 7.67
C ARG A 41 -0.20 2.05 7.26
N THR A 42 -0.41 3.05 8.12
CA THR A 42 -0.05 4.44 7.78
C THR A 42 1.45 4.54 7.54
N THR A 43 2.28 4.02 8.43
CA THR A 43 3.75 4.04 8.28
C THR A 43 4.21 3.34 7.00
N ALA A 44 3.60 2.21 6.64
CA ALA A 44 3.89 1.50 5.39
C ALA A 44 3.53 2.34 4.16
N GLN A 45 2.36 2.99 4.16
CA GLN A 45 1.95 3.89 3.08
C GLN A 45 2.92 5.06 2.91
N GLN A 46 3.37 5.65 4.02
CA GLN A 46 4.35 6.73 4.03
C GLN A 46 5.70 6.29 3.45
N LYS A 47 6.24 5.17 3.93
CA LYS A 47 7.51 4.60 3.44
C LYS A 47 7.43 4.25 1.96
N ALA A 48 6.34 3.63 1.51
CA ALA A 48 6.14 3.32 0.10
C ALA A 48 6.07 4.59 -0.77
N CYS A 49 5.43 5.66 -0.29
CA CYS A 49 5.41 6.95 -0.99
C CYS A 49 6.82 7.54 -1.14
N ILE A 50 7.60 7.57 -0.05
CA ILE A 50 8.98 8.10 -0.06
C ILE A 50 9.87 7.25 -0.99
N GLN A 51 9.74 5.93 -0.95
CA GLN A 51 10.48 5.04 -1.86
C GLN A 51 10.15 5.31 -3.33
N ASN A 52 8.87 5.50 -3.65
CA ASN A 52 8.46 5.87 -5.00
C ASN A 52 9.00 7.24 -5.42
N LEU A 53 9.00 8.23 -4.53
CA LEU A 53 9.60 9.54 -4.80
C LEU A 53 11.11 9.42 -5.04
N ALA A 54 11.83 8.65 -4.24
CA ALA A 54 13.26 8.40 -4.40
C ALA A 54 13.56 7.72 -5.74
N LEU A 55 12.72 6.75 -6.13
CA LEU A 55 12.81 6.10 -7.43
C LEU A 55 12.61 7.11 -8.56
N LEU A 56 11.57 7.95 -8.47
CA LEU A 56 11.29 9.00 -9.46
C LEU A 56 12.46 9.98 -9.59
N ASP A 57 13.07 10.38 -8.48
CA ASP A 57 14.20 11.30 -8.49
C ASP A 57 15.42 10.66 -9.17
N LYS A 58 15.77 9.42 -8.80
CA LYS A 58 16.86 8.66 -9.44
C LYS A 58 16.64 8.51 -10.94
N THR A 59 15.43 8.13 -11.34
CA THR A 59 15.06 7.96 -12.75
C THR A 59 15.15 9.28 -13.52
N LYS A 60 14.68 10.39 -12.94
CA LYS A 60 14.81 11.73 -13.53
C LYS A 60 16.28 12.13 -13.68
N GLN A 61 17.12 11.91 -12.66
CA GLN A 61 18.55 12.23 -12.73
C GLN A 61 19.23 11.39 -13.82
N GLN A 62 18.94 10.09 -13.88
CA GLN A 62 19.48 9.20 -14.92
C GLN A 62 19.14 9.70 -16.33
N TRP A 63 17.88 10.06 -16.57
CA TRP A 63 17.44 10.63 -17.84
C TRP A 63 18.22 11.91 -18.20
N GLY A 64 18.43 12.80 -17.23
CA GLY A 64 19.16 14.04 -17.46
C GLY A 64 20.65 13.84 -17.72
N PHE A 65 21.28 12.86 -17.05
CA PHE A 65 22.68 12.47 -17.29
C PHE A 65 22.87 11.89 -18.69
N GLU A 66 22.01 10.97 -19.12
CA GLU A 66 22.15 10.34 -20.44
C GLU A 66 21.86 11.30 -21.60
N ASN A 67 20.91 12.22 -21.41
CA ASN A 67 20.51 13.16 -22.46
C ASN A 67 21.24 14.51 -22.38
N SER A 68 22.27 14.62 -21.53
CA SER A 68 23.03 15.87 -21.29
C SER A 68 22.11 17.08 -21.09
N LYS A 69 21.01 16.90 -20.33
CA LYS A 69 20.02 17.96 -20.12
C LYS A 69 20.49 18.91 -19.02
N PRO A 70 20.22 20.21 -19.13
CA PRO A 70 20.51 21.14 -18.04
C PRO A 70 19.64 20.81 -16.82
N SER A 71 20.11 21.21 -15.63
CA SER A 71 19.40 21.01 -14.35
C SER A 71 18.00 21.64 -14.32
N THR A 72 17.75 22.58 -15.23
CA THR A 72 16.48 23.28 -15.42
C THR A 72 15.46 22.51 -16.25
N ALA A 73 15.88 21.43 -16.92
CA ALA A 73 15.00 20.64 -17.77
C ALA A 73 13.99 19.86 -16.92
N ARG A 74 12.75 19.79 -17.40
CA ARG A 74 11.67 19.03 -16.78
C ARG A 74 11.33 17.83 -17.68
N PRO A 75 11.43 16.59 -17.18
CA PRO A 75 11.05 15.41 -17.96
C PRO A 75 9.54 15.32 -18.13
N ARG A 76 9.10 14.80 -19.28
CA ARG A 76 7.74 14.29 -19.48
C ARG A 76 7.65 12.84 -19.02
N ILE A 77 6.45 12.41 -18.60
CA ILE A 77 6.22 11.04 -18.10
C ILE A 77 6.67 9.99 -19.11
N ALA A 78 6.39 10.20 -20.40
CA ALA A 78 6.78 9.28 -21.48
C ALA A 78 8.30 9.14 -21.67
N GLU A 79 9.08 10.19 -21.42
CA GLU A 79 10.54 10.20 -21.62
C GLU A 79 11.23 9.41 -20.51
N ILE A 80 10.71 9.50 -19.29
CA ILE A 80 11.28 8.77 -18.16
C ILE A 80 10.72 7.36 -17.98
N GLN A 81 9.61 7.04 -18.67
CA GLN A 81 8.95 5.73 -18.56
C GLN A 81 9.88 4.57 -18.93
N VAL A 82 10.80 4.78 -19.87
CA VAL A 82 11.80 3.78 -20.30
C VAL A 82 12.79 3.43 -19.17
N TYR A 83 12.99 4.35 -18.23
CA TYR A 83 13.90 4.20 -17.10
C TYR A 83 13.21 3.64 -15.85
N PHE A 84 11.89 3.44 -15.90
CA PHE A 84 11.19 2.65 -14.91
C PHE A 84 11.12 1.21 -15.40
N GLY A 85 11.51 0.25 -14.55
CA GLY A 85 11.38 -1.17 -14.84
C GLY A 85 9.93 -1.68 -14.91
N GLY A 86 8.93 -0.79 -15.01
CA GLY A 86 7.51 -1.13 -15.03
C GLY A 86 6.73 -0.31 -16.06
N THR A 87 5.67 -0.90 -16.60
CA THR A 87 4.87 -0.32 -17.70
C THR A 87 4.03 0.90 -17.29
N ARG A 88 3.89 1.18 -15.99
CA ARG A 88 3.09 2.30 -15.44
C ARG A 88 3.83 2.97 -14.30
N MET A 89 3.66 4.28 -14.18
CA MET A 89 4.18 5.08 -13.08
C MET A 89 3.61 4.57 -11.74
N PRO A 90 4.41 4.52 -10.66
CA PRO A 90 3.92 4.06 -9.36
C PRO A 90 2.71 4.91 -8.93
N THR A 91 1.71 4.24 -8.34
CA THR A 91 0.55 4.90 -7.74
C THR A 91 0.82 5.13 -6.27
N CYS A 92 0.42 6.29 -5.73
CA CYS A 92 0.56 6.53 -4.30
C CYS A 92 -0.44 5.69 -3.51
N PRO A 93 -0.01 4.94 -2.47
CA PRO A 93 -0.91 4.14 -1.65
C PRO A 93 -1.85 5.00 -0.77
N SER A 94 -1.58 6.29 -0.65
CA SER A 94 -2.44 7.30 0.00
C SER A 94 -3.32 8.06 -0.99
N ARG A 95 -3.51 7.54 -2.22
CA ARG A 95 -4.31 8.14 -3.31
C ARG A 95 -3.82 9.49 -3.85
N GLY A 96 -2.55 9.84 -3.63
CA GLY A 96 -1.92 11.01 -4.24
C GLY A 96 -1.43 10.78 -5.68
N THR A 97 -1.20 11.87 -6.41
CA THR A 97 -0.49 11.86 -7.69
C THR A 97 0.93 12.39 -7.51
N TYR A 98 1.90 11.79 -8.19
CA TYR A 98 3.27 12.31 -8.20
C TYR A 98 3.44 13.30 -9.36
N THR A 99 4.07 14.44 -9.05
CA THR A 99 4.39 15.48 -10.02
C THR A 99 5.89 15.57 -10.19
N LEU A 100 6.35 15.35 -11.43
CA LEU A 100 7.74 15.55 -11.80
C LEU A 100 8.04 17.03 -11.84
N GLN A 101 9.07 17.44 -11.09
CA GLN A 101 9.65 18.77 -11.16
C GLN A 101 10.90 18.75 -12.06
N ARG A 102 11.60 19.88 -12.11
CA ARG A 102 12.85 20.02 -12.84
C ARG A 102 13.95 19.15 -12.21
N LEU A 103 15.05 18.92 -12.93
CA LEU A 103 16.17 18.13 -12.41
C LEU A 103 16.69 18.66 -11.05
N ASP A 104 16.75 19.98 -10.89
CA ASP A 104 17.21 20.66 -9.67
C ASP A 104 16.28 20.51 -8.44
N ARG A 105 15.03 20.08 -8.63
CA ARG A 105 14.04 19.96 -7.54
C ARG A 105 13.52 18.56 -7.37
N ASN A 106 13.36 18.12 -6.13
CA ASN A 106 12.80 16.80 -5.83
C ASN A 106 11.37 16.66 -6.37
N PRO A 107 10.98 15.46 -6.84
CA PRO A 107 9.59 15.19 -7.19
C PRO A 107 8.70 15.31 -5.95
N THR A 108 7.46 15.73 -6.16
CA THR A 108 6.48 15.95 -5.08
C THR A 108 5.27 15.06 -5.26
N CYS A 109 4.65 14.61 -4.17
CA CYS A 109 3.34 13.96 -4.17
C CYS A 109 2.28 14.94 -3.69
N THR A 110 1.07 14.95 -4.26
CA THR A 110 -0.06 15.72 -3.72
C THR A 110 -0.41 15.28 -2.28
N CYS A 111 -0.17 14.02 -1.97
CA CYS A 111 -0.29 13.45 -0.63
C CYS A 111 0.80 13.91 0.36
N ALA A 112 1.89 14.52 -0.13
CA ALA A 112 3.01 14.99 0.70
C ALA A 112 2.63 16.21 1.55
N ALA A 113 1.46 16.82 1.34
CA ALA A 113 0.89 17.82 2.25
C ALA A 113 0.67 17.26 3.68
N LEU A 114 0.71 15.93 3.87
CA LEU A 114 0.73 15.24 5.16
C LEU A 114 2.16 15.03 5.73
N GLY A 115 3.20 15.63 5.14
CA GLY A 115 4.58 15.60 5.65
C GLY A 115 5.50 14.52 5.07
N HIS A 116 5.21 13.97 3.89
CA HIS A 116 6.05 12.96 3.23
C HIS A 116 6.86 13.58 2.09
N THR A 117 7.87 14.35 2.45
CA THR A 117 8.90 14.77 1.50
C THR A 117 10.05 13.76 1.48
N LEU A 118 10.80 13.76 0.38
CA LEU A 118 12.13 13.14 0.34
C LEU A 118 13.07 13.81 1.35
#